data_AF-A0A5E4R4I8-F1
#
_entry.id   AF-A0A5E4R4I8-F1
#
_cell.length_a   1.000
_cell.length_b   1.000
_cell.length_c   1.000
_cell.angle_alpha   90.00
_cell.angle_beta   90.00
_cell.angle_gamma   90.00
#
_symmetry.space_group_name_H-M   'P 1'
#
loop_
_entity.id
_entity.type
_entity.pdbx_description
1 polymer ?
#
loop_
_entity_poly.entity_id
_entity_poly.type
_entity_poly.pdbx_seq_one_letter_code
_entity_poly.pdbx_strand_id
1 'polypeptide(L)'
;MASLPTPRGSYIFDQNSNNIPSPMDMDSTRPFRKRQNQENPGPKFFSSGVQILLKRLTRPDFTKVFRKRTNSNIPVLRTPVYKFLTDEELAIEKENANKRADRLLQMPPVVK
;
A
#
# COMPACT_ATOMS: atom_id res chain seq x y z
N MET A 1 13.41 46.06 -44.96
CA MET A 1 12.39 45.10 -45.47
C MET A 1 12.69 43.74 -44.84
N ALA A 2 11.87 43.28 -43.89
CA ALA A 2 12.05 41.99 -43.24
C ALA A 2 11.08 40.97 -43.86
N SER A 3 11.59 39.84 -44.37
CA SER A 3 10.80 38.76 -44.94
C SER A 3 10.40 37.75 -43.86
N LEU A 4 9.10 37.59 -43.62
CA LEU A 4 8.57 36.54 -42.74
C LEU A 4 8.47 35.21 -43.52
N PRO A 5 8.93 34.07 -42.96
CA PRO A 5 8.65 32.77 -43.56
C PRO A 5 7.22 32.31 -43.24
N THR A 6 6.51 31.86 -44.27
CA THR A 6 5.12 31.37 -44.25
C THR A 6 4.97 29.99 -43.59
N PRO A 7 3.80 29.66 -43.01
CA PRO A 7 3.56 28.39 -42.35
C PRO A 7 3.23 27.31 -43.40
N ARG A 8 3.84 26.13 -43.28
CA ARG A 8 3.40 24.94 -44.02
C ARG A 8 3.14 23.80 -43.06
N GLY A 9 1.91 23.29 -43.07
CA GLY A 9 1.57 22.00 -42.51
C GLY A 9 0.23 22.02 -41.78
N SER A 10 -0.84 21.78 -42.53
CA SER A 10 -2.15 21.38 -41.98
C SER A 10 -2.02 20.00 -41.31
N TYR A 11 -2.30 19.92 -40.01
CA TYR A 11 -2.45 18.64 -39.32
C TYR A 11 -3.79 18.01 -39.73
N ILE A 12 -3.75 16.97 -40.58
CA ILE A 12 -4.86 16.02 -40.71
C ILE A 12 -4.78 15.08 -39.51
N PHE A 13 -5.83 15.09 -38.69
CA PHE A 13 -5.97 14.18 -37.55
C PHE A 13 -6.51 12.85 -38.06
N ASP A 14 -5.63 11.89 -38.31
CA ASP A 14 -6.05 10.50 -38.58
C ASP A 14 -6.28 9.76 -37.25
N GLN A 15 -7.55 9.47 -36.99
CA GLN A 15 -8.05 8.64 -35.89
C GLN A 15 -7.71 7.16 -36.17
N ASN A 16 -6.45 6.74 -36.06
CA ASN A 16 -6.15 5.31 -36.04
C ASN A 16 -4.96 5.00 -35.12
N SER A 17 -5.29 4.71 -33.86
CA SER A 17 -4.37 4.70 -32.72
C SER A 17 -3.66 3.36 -32.52
N ASN A 18 -3.08 2.75 -33.56
CA ASN A 18 -2.28 1.53 -33.36
C ASN A 18 -1.09 1.47 -34.32
N ASN A 19 0.11 1.72 -33.77
CA ASN A 19 1.44 1.51 -34.34
C ASN A 19 1.91 2.42 -35.49
N ILE A 20 2.73 3.44 -35.18
CA ILE A 20 4.08 3.62 -35.78
C ILE A 20 4.99 4.35 -34.78
N PRO A 21 6.15 3.79 -34.36
CA PRO A 21 7.28 4.58 -33.90
C PRO A 21 8.31 4.74 -35.03
N SER A 22 9.01 5.89 -35.08
CA SER A 22 10.42 6.09 -35.50
C SER A 22 10.63 7.57 -35.89
N PRO A 23 11.84 8.07 -36.23
CA PRO A 23 13.21 7.54 -36.09
C PRO A 23 14.22 8.61 -35.57
N MET A 24 15.43 8.19 -35.19
CA MET A 24 16.65 9.03 -35.10
C MET A 24 16.76 10.06 -33.95
N ASP A 25 17.18 9.55 -32.79
CA ASP A 25 18.41 10.01 -32.13
C ASP A 25 19.08 8.77 -31.52
N MET A 26 19.97 8.16 -32.30
CA MET A 26 20.70 6.94 -31.92
C MET A 26 21.94 7.31 -31.10
N ASP A 27 21.77 7.45 -29.78
CA ASP A 27 22.87 7.28 -28.83
C ASP A 27 22.88 5.80 -28.40
N SER A 28 23.63 5.00 -29.16
CA SER A 28 23.79 3.54 -28.98
C SER A 28 24.47 3.16 -27.65
N THR A 29 24.87 4.13 -26.83
CA THR A 29 25.51 3.90 -25.52
C THR A 29 24.50 3.69 -24.39
N ARG A 30 23.21 3.98 -24.58
CA ARG A 30 22.22 3.83 -23.52
C ARG A 30 21.62 2.43 -23.56
N PRO A 31 21.95 1.54 -22.60
CA PRO A 31 21.24 0.27 -22.51
C PRO A 31 19.76 0.58 -22.32
N PHE A 32 18.93 0.02 -23.20
CA PHE A 32 17.49 -0.07 -22.97
C PHE A 32 17.30 -0.63 -21.56
N ARG A 33 16.95 0.24 -20.61
CA ARG A 33 16.80 -0.11 -19.20
C ARG A 33 15.62 -1.07 -19.13
N LYS A 34 15.93 -2.37 -19.10
CA LYS A 34 14.96 -3.46 -18.85
C LYS A 34 14.10 -3.01 -17.67
N ARG A 35 12.82 -2.68 -17.93
CA ARG A 35 11.86 -2.46 -16.85
C ARG A 35 11.84 -3.77 -16.08
N GLN A 36 12.32 -3.72 -14.84
CA GLN A 36 12.44 -4.88 -13.97
C GLN A 36 11.11 -5.64 -14.01
N ASN A 37 11.23 -6.94 -14.33
CA ASN A 37 10.11 -7.82 -14.56
C ASN A 37 9.07 -7.71 -13.46
N GLN A 38 7.84 -7.99 -13.86
CA GLN A 38 6.65 -8.03 -13.04
C GLN A 38 6.71 -9.17 -11.97
N GLU A 39 7.69 -9.22 -11.10
CA GLU A 39 7.71 -10.16 -9.96
C GLU A 39 6.60 -9.82 -8.95
N ASN A 40 5.78 -10.81 -8.60
CA ASN A 40 4.72 -10.67 -7.60
C ASN A 40 5.37 -10.19 -6.28
N PRO A 41 4.97 -9.03 -5.72
CA PRO A 41 5.58 -8.48 -4.51
C PRO A 41 5.17 -9.23 -3.24
N GLY A 42 4.11 -10.06 -3.31
CA GLY A 42 3.56 -10.80 -2.18
C GLY A 42 4.60 -11.56 -1.34
N PRO A 43 5.43 -12.45 -1.93
CA PRO A 43 6.44 -13.21 -1.19
C PRO A 43 7.45 -12.31 -0.47
N LYS A 44 7.86 -11.20 -1.09
CA LYS A 44 8.81 -10.25 -0.49
C LYS A 44 8.18 -9.47 0.66
N PHE A 45 6.90 -9.12 0.54
CA PHE A 45 6.14 -8.43 1.57
C PHE A 45 6.03 -9.24 2.87
N PHE A 46 5.91 -10.57 2.77
CA PHE A 46 5.83 -11.47 3.94
C PHE A 46 7.19 -11.91 4.51
N SER A 47 8.31 -11.45 3.93
CA SER A 47 9.63 -11.74 4.50
C SER A 47 9.74 -11.18 5.93
N SER A 48 10.41 -11.94 6.80
CA SER A 48 10.51 -11.62 8.24
C SER A 48 11.09 -10.23 8.49
N GLY A 49 12.15 -9.85 7.76
CA GLY A 49 12.77 -8.53 7.87
C GLY A 49 11.81 -7.39 7.54
N VAL A 50 11.06 -7.51 6.44
CA VAL A 50 10.09 -6.48 6.03
C VAL A 50 8.96 -6.37 7.05
N GLN A 51 8.41 -7.48 7.52
CA GLN A 51 7.33 -7.49 8.52
C GLN A 51 7.77 -6.89 9.87
N ILE A 52 9.00 -7.16 10.31
CA ILE A 52 9.56 -6.54 11.53
C ILE A 52 9.64 -5.01 11.36
N LEU A 53 10.13 -4.54 10.21
CA LEU A 53 10.20 -3.10 9.93
C LEU A 53 8.80 -2.48 9.88
N LEU A 54 7.87 -3.08 9.16
CA LEU A 54 6.51 -2.57 9.03
C LEU A 54 5.79 -2.50 10.38
N LYS A 55 5.92 -3.54 11.23
CA LYS A 55 5.38 -3.53 12.60
C LYS A 55 5.98 -2.42 13.47
N ARG A 56 7.28 -2.16 13.34
CA ARG A 56 7.95 -1.06 14.07
C ARG A 56 7.49 0.31 13.59
N LEU A 57 7.28 0.48 12.29
CA LEU A 57 6.82 1.73 11.69
C LEU A 57 5.37 2.03 12.01
N THR A 58 4.49 1.02 11.99
CA THR A 58 3.06 1.21 12.26
C THR A 58 2.76 1.60 13.69
N ARG A 59 3.65 1.28 14.65
CA ARG A 59 3.53 1.65 16.08
C ARG A 59 2.13 1.36 16.64
N PRO A 60 1.84 0.10 17.00
CA PRO A 60 0.50 -0.29 17.43
C PRO A 60 0.03 0.54 18.63
N ASP A 61 -1.10 1.21 18.47
CA ASP A 61 -1.79 1.97 19.52
C ASP A 61 -3.09 1.24 19.89
N PHE A 62 -3.12 0.63 21.08
CA PHE A 62 -4.24 -0.18 21.53
C PHE A 62 -5.56 0.58 21.64
N THR A 63 -5.50 1.90 21.87
CA THR A 63 -6.70 2.74 21.91
C THR A 63 -7.39 2.80 20.55
N LYS A 64 -6.61 2.74 19.47
CA LYS A 64 -7.09 2.73 18.08
C LYS A 64 -7.45 1.33 17.61
N VAL A 65 -6.65 0.33 17.97
CA VAL A 65 -6.90 -1.08 17.59
C VAL A 65 -8.24 -1.57 18.15
N PHE A 66 -8.51 -1.28 19.43
CA PHE A 66 -9.75 -1.67 20.09
C PHE A 66 -10.81 -0.57 20.10
N ARG A 67 -10.74 0.37 19.14
CA ARG A 67 -11.69 1.48 19.07
C ARG A 67 -13.12 0.96 18.96
N LYS A 68 -14.00 1.48 19.81
CA LYS A 68 -15.44 1.19 19.78
C LYS A 68 -16.00 1.50 18.37
N ARG A 69 -16.70 0.54 17.78
CA ARG A 69 -17.39 0.71 16.49
C ARG A 69 -18.75 1.37 16.71
N THR A 70 -19.07 2.36 15.88
CA THR A 70 -20.35 3.11 15.91
C THR A 70 -21.34 2.64 14.83
N ASN A 71 -20.91 1.80 13.88
CA ASN A 71 -21.71 1.40 12.72
C ASN A 71 -22.86 0.42 13.09
N SER A 72 -23.98 1.02 13.49
CA SER A 72 -25.39 0.83 13.13
C SER A 72 -26.07 -0.56 12.96
N ASN A 73 -25.41 -1.71 13.05
CA ASN A 73 -26.09 -3.02 12.95
C ASN A 73 -25.87 -3.97 14.13
N ILE A 74 -25.17 -3.53 15.19
CA ILE A 74 -24.98 -4.31 16.41
C ILE A 74 -25.90 -3.72 17.49
N PRO A 75 -27.03 -4.35 17.82
CA PRO A 75 -28.14 -3.68 18.51
C PRO A 75 -27.91 -3.47 20.01
N VAL A 76 -26.82 -3.97 20.61
CA VAL A 76 -26.69 -3.93 22.07
C VAL A 76 -25.27 -3.57 22.50
N LEU A 77 -25.13 -2.35 23.02
CA LEU A 77 -24.04 -2.01 23.92
C LEU A 77 -24.15 -2.92 25.15
N ARG A 78 -23.27 -3.91 25.26
CA ARG A 78 -23.26 -4.82 26.41
C ARG A 78 -22.76 -4.09 27.65
N THR A 79 -23.38 -4.37 28.79
CA THR A 79 -22.91 -3.89 30.09
C THR A 79 -21.49 -4.41 30.34
N PRO A 80 -20.51 -3.56 30.66
CA PRO A 80 -19.16 -4.01 30.97
C PRO A 80 -19.16 -4.84 32.27
N VAL A 81 -18.35 -5.89 32.29
CA VAL A 81 -18.15 -6.73 33.47
C VAL A 81 -16.79 -6.40 34.07
N TYR A 82 -16.79 -5.91 35.30
CA TYR A 82 -15.57 -5.64 36.06
C TYR A 82 -15.04 -6.94 36.68
N LYS A 83 -13.71 -7.04 36.75
CA LYS A 83 -13.01 -8.15 37.38
C LYS A 83 -11.90 -7.60 38.26
N PHE A 84 -11.74 -8.19 39.44
CA PHE A 84 -10.59 -7.94 40.31
C PHE A 84 -9.54 -8.99 39.98
N LEU A 85 -8.33 -8.54 39.65
CA LEU A 85 -7.23 -9.39 39.24
C LEU A 85 -6.02 -9.12 40.15
N THR A 86 -5.23 -10.16 40.38
CA THR A 86 -3.88 -10.00 40.94
C THR A 86 -2.91 -9.43 39.88
N ASP A 87 -1.72 -9.00 40.29
CA ASP A 87 -0.73 -8.45 39.36
C ASP A 87 -0.28 -9.48 38.31
N GLU A 88 -0.19 -10.75 38.70
CA GLU A 88 0.16 -11.87 37.80
C GLU A 88 -0.94 -12.09 36.76
N GLU A 89 -2.20 -12.13 37.19
CA GLU A 89 -3.35 -12.29 36.31
C GLU A 89 -3.50 -11.10 35.35
N LEU A 90 -3.23 -9.88 35.84
CA LEU A 90 -3.22 -8.67 35.02
C LEU A 90 -2.16 -8.75 33.92
N ALA A 91 -0.97 -9.26 34.23
CA ALA A 91 0.10 -9.43 33.24
C ALA A 91 -0.31 -10.43 32.15
N ILE A 92 -0.91 -11.55 32.54
CA ILE A 92 -1.41 -12.58 31.62
C ILE A 92 -2.50 -12.00 30.70
N GLU A 93 -3.46 -11.25 31.25
CA GLU A 93 -4.54 -10.69 30.43
C GLU A 93 -4.04 -9.58 29.48
N LYS A 94 -3.02 -8.82 29.88
CA LYS A 94 -2.31 -7.89 28.99
C LYS A 94 -1.61 -8.63 27.85
N GLU A 95 -0.94 -9.74 28.12
CA GLU A 95 -0.30 -10.55 27.07
C GLU A 95 -1.35 -11.13 26.10
N ASN A 96 -2.48 -11.59 26.62
CA ASN A 96 -3.61 -12.06 25.82
C ASN A 96 -4.17 -10.95 24.92
N ALA A 97 -4.32 -9.74 25.45
CA ALA A 97 -4.74 -8.57 24.68
C ALA A 97 -3.74 -8.23 23.56
N ASN A 98 -2.44 -8.31 23.84
CA ASN A 98 -1.39 -8.10 22.83
C ASN A 98 -1.47 -9.12 21.69
N LYS A 99 -1.62 -10.41 22.02
CA LYS A 99 -1.82 -11.48 21.02
C LYS A 99 -3.06 -11.26 20.16
N ARG A 100 -4.15 -10.72 20.74
CA ARG A 100 -5.37 -10.35 19.99
C ARG A 100 -5.11 -9.15 19.07
N ALA A 101 -4.41 -8.13 19.55
CA ALA A 101 -4.06 -6.96 18.76
C ALA A 101 -3.19 -7.33 17.55
N ASP A 102 -2.22 -8.22 17.73
CA ASP A 102 -1.37 -8.72 16.64
C ASP A 102 -2.17 -9.38 15.52
N ARG A 103 -3.23 -10.12 15.87
CA ARG A 103 -4.15 -10.72 14.89
C ARG A 103 -4.97 -9.67 14.16
N LEU A 104 -5.45 -8.63 14.86
CA LEU A 104 -6.22 -7.54 14.28
C LEU A 104 -5.40 -6.65 13.35
N LEU A 105 -4.09 -6.51 13.62
CA LEU A 105 -3.15 -5.70 12.85
C LEU A 105 -2.46 -6.48 11.72
N GLN A 106 -2.98 -7.66 11.34
CA GLN A 106 -2.45 -8.38 10.19
C GLN A 106 -2.62 -7.54 8.92
N MET A 107 -1.51 -7.25 8.25
CA MET A 107 -1.56 -6.56 6.96
C MET A 107 -2.02 -7.54 5.88
N PRO A 108 -2.98 -7.15 5.03
CA PRO A 108 -3.42 -7.98 3.92
C PRO A 108 -2.27 -8.19 2.91
N PRO A 109 -2.28 -9.31 2.16
CA PRO A 109 -1.28 -9.58 1.14
C PRO A 109 -1.33 -8.52 0.05
N VAL A 110 -0.15 -8.08 -0.40
CA VAL A 110 -0.04 -7.20 -1.57
C VAL A 110 -0.13 -8.05 -2.84
N VAL A 111 -1.19 -7.85 -3.62
CA VAL A 111 -1.42 -8.49 -4.93
C VAL A 111 -1.18 -7.47 -6.03
N LYS A 112 -0.86 -7.93 -7.25
CA LYS A 112 -0.74 -7.10 -8.46
C LYS A 112 -2.05 -6.99 -9.21
#